data_AF-A0A3Q3FDQ7-F1
#
_entry.id   AF-A0A3Q3FDQ7-F1
#
_cell.length_a   1.000
_cell.length_b   1.000
_cell.length_c   1.000
_cell.angle_alpha   90.00
_cell.angle_beta   90.00
_cell.angle_gamma   90.00
#
_symmetry.space_group_name_H-M   'P 1'
#
loop_
_entity.id
_entity.type
_entity.pdbx_description
1 polymer ?
#
loop_
_entity_poly.entity_id
_entity_poly.type
_entity_poly.pdbx_seq_one_letter_code
_entity_poly.pdbx_strand_id
1 'polypeptide(L)'
;MHIVWALLLLTLESAPGCSCLPTNGNSIQNTVDSLIYIAQTTLVHIKELRTNLPVATHIEVRTPSIDGLTSISRDLGLLTIELQNLFTELLSQIQADVSSLEGLVRYFAQTMGCPIQARPRGTATVHLFPDSQISMTLMKVQCYLDTLLLHKDKLKVC
;
A
#
# COMPACT_ATOMS: atom_id res chain seq x y z
N MET A 1 -38.67 55.13 -32.21
CA MET A 1 -37.88 54.20 -31.39
C MET A 1 -38.71 53.90 -30.15
N HIS A 2 -39.36 52.74 -30.15
CA HIS A 2 -40.43 52.41 -29.23
C HIS A 2 -39.98 51.38 -28.19
N ILE A 3 -40.21 51.75 -26.93
CA ILE A 3 -40.83 50.90 -25.90
C ILE A 3 -39.91 49.87 -25.24
N VAL A 4 -39.51 50.26 -24.02
CA VAL A 4 -39.28 49.45 -22.82
C VAL A 4 -40.20 48.22 -22.78
N TRP A 5 -39.60 47.03 -22.85
CA TRP A 5 -40.24 45.74 -22.52
C TRP A 5 -39.39 45.11 -21.41
N ALA A 6 -39.80 45.23 -20.15
CA ALA A 6 -40.75 44.34 -19.47
C ALA A 6 -40.04 43.12 -18.84
N LEU A 7 -39.70 43.31 -17.56
CA LEU A 7 -39.90 42.39 -16.43
C LEU A 7 -40.14 40.90 -16.76
N LEU A 8 -39.15 40.08 -16.40
CA LEU A 8 -39.31 38.70 -15.92
C LEU A 8 -38.59 38.68 -14.55
N LEU A 9 -39.25 38.74 -13.38
CA LEU A 9 -40.09 37.70 -12.74
C LEU A 9 -39.42 36.32 -12.89
N LEU A 10 -38.96 35.60 -11.87
CA LEU A 10 -39.27 35.56 -10.44
C LEU A 10 -38.08 34.94 -9.70
N THR A 11 -37.99 35.31 -8.42
CA THR A 11 -37.30 34.66 -7.30
C THR A 11 -36.94 33.18 -7.53
N LEU A 12 -35.64 32.89 -7.63
CA LEU A 12 -35.13 31.54 -7.42
C LEU A 12 -35.08 31.32 -5.91
N GLU A 13 -36.15 30.70 -5.40
CA GLU A 13 -36.24 30.26 -4.02
C GLU A 13 -35.04 29.37 -3.67
N SER A 14 -34.44 29.70 -2.53
CA SER A 14 -33.55 28.83 -1.78
C SER A 14 -34.21 27.46 -1.58
N ALA A 15 -33.58 26.41 -2.09
CA ALA A 15 -33.79 25.06 -1.58
C ALA A 15 -32.73 24.79 -0.49
N PRO A 16 -33.11 24.78 0.81
CA PRO A 16 -32.31 24.17 1.84
C PRO A 16 -32.62 22.67 1.90
N GLY A 17 -31.58 21.85 1.85
CA GLY A 17 -31.68 20.40 2.00
C GLY A 17 -31.13 19.71 0.75
N CYS A 18 -30.12 18.85 0.82
CA CYS A 18 -29.74 18.00 1.92
C CYS A 18 -28.23 17.81 1.89
N SER A 19 -27.55 18.33 2.90
CA SER A 19 -26.20 17.94 3.28
C SER A 19 -26.23 16.49 3.73
N CYS A 20 -26.07 15.58 2.78
CA CYS A 20 -25.61 14.23 3.03
C CYS A 20 -24.41 14.00 2.13
N LEU A 21 -23.22 14.12 2.71
CA LEU A 21 -21.97 13.59 2.15
C LEU A 21 -21.61 12.35 2.98
N PRO A 22 -22.23 11.17 2.75
CA PRO A 22 -21.86 9.95 3.45
C PRO A 22 -20.97 9.11 2.52
N THR A 23 -19.67 9.37 2.48
CA THR A 23 -18.81 8.55 1.58
C THR A 23 -17.39 8.30 2.06
N ASN A 24 -16.76 9.20 2.84
CA ASN A 24 -15.35 9.03 3.18
C ASN A 24 -15.08 7.88 4.17
N GLY A 25 -15.89 7.73 5.22
CA GLY A 25 -15.66 6.70 6.25
C GLY A 25 -15.71 5.27 5.71
N ASN A 26 -16.71 4.98 4.87
CA ASN A 26 -16.85 3.66 4.23
C ASN A 26 -15.73 3.42 3.21
N SER A 27 -15.30 4.45 2.48
CA SER A 27 -14.17 4.35 1.55
C SER A 27 -12.85 4.05 2.27
N ILE A 28 -12.58 4.71 3.41
CA ILE A 28 -11.38 4.49 4.24
C ILE A 28 -11.34 3.05 4.74
N GLN A 29 -12.44 2.55 5.30
CA GLN A 29 -12.50 1.18 5.81
C GLN A 29 -12.31 0.16 4.68
N ASN A 30 -12.97 0.36 3.53
CA ASN A 30 -12.80 -0.50 2.36
C ASN A 30 -11.34 -0.54 1.88
N THR A 31 -10.65 0.60 1.85
CA THR A 31 -9.22 0.64 1.48
C THR A 31 -8.35 -0.11 2.49
N VAL A 32 -8.61 0.05 3.79
CA VAL A 32 -7.90 -0.71 4.85
C VAL A 32 -8.13 -2.21 4.69
N ASP A 33 -9.36 -2.64 4.42
CA ASP A 33 -9.68 -4.06 4.23
C ASP A 33 -8.99 -4.62 2.98
N SER A 34 -8.93 -3.86 1.89
CA SER A 34 -8.16 -4.24 0.69
C SER A 34 -6.65 -4.36 0.98
N LEU A 35 -6.07 -3.44 1.77
CA LEU A 35 -4.66 -3.52 2.17
C LEU A 35 -4.37 -4.77 3.00
N ILE A 36 -5.24 -5.09 3.97
CA ILE A 36 -5.15 -6.29 4.80
C ILE A 36 -5.27 -7.54 3.92
N TYR A 37 -6.23 -7.56 3.01
CA TYR A 37 -6.45 -8.68 2.10
C TYR A 37 -5.22 -8.97 1.22
N ILE A 38 -4.61 -7.93 0.63
CA ILE A 38 -3.39 -8.08 -0.16
C ILE A 38 -2.27 -8.65 0.72
N ALA A 39 -2.03 -8.07 1.91
CA ALA A 39 -0.98 -8.54 2.82
C ALA A 39 -1.15 -10.02 3.22
N GLN A 40 -2.38 -10.44 3.55
CA GLN A 40 -2.68 -11.84 3.88
C GLN A 40 -2.46 -12.76 2.68
N THR A 41 -2.91 -12.35 1.50
CA THR A 41 -2.73 -13.11 0.26
C THR A 41 -1.25 -13.27 -0.08
N THR A 42 -0.45 -12.21 0.07
CA THR A 42 1.00 -12.28 -0.12
C THR A 42 1.65 -13.27 0.85
N LEU A 43 1.23 -13.30 2.13
CA LEU A 43 1.75 -14.27 3.10
C LEU A 43 1.42 -15.72 2.69
N VAL A 44 0.26 -15.97 2.10
CA VAL A 44 -0.09 -17.28 1.53
C VAL A 44 0.86 -17.63 0.38
N HIS A 45 1.05 -16.72 -0.58
CA HIS A 45 1.97 -16.96 -1.70
C HIS A 45 3.43 -17.18 -1.24
N ILE A 46 3.90 -16.47 -0.21
CA ILE A 46 5.23 -16.71 0.39
C ILE A 46 5.30 -18.12 0.99
N LYS A 47 4.26 -18.53 1.73
CA LYS A 47 4.22 -19.85 2.34
C LYS A 47 4.22 -20.96 1.30
N GLU A 48 3.45 -20.82 0.23
CA GLU A 48 3.41 -21.76 -0.89
C GLU A 48 4.78 -21.86 -1.57
N LEU A 49 5.40 -20.71 -1.86
CA LEU A 49 6.72 -20.67 -2.48
C LEU A 49 7.79 -21.34 -1.62
N ARG A 50 7.76 -21.11 -0.31
CA ARG A 50 8.74 -21.69 0.63
C ARG A 50 8.70 -23.21 0.69
N THR A 51 7.60 -23.87 0.32
CA THR A 51 7.57 -25.34 0.25
C THR A 51 8.50 -25.89 -0.83
N ASN A 52 8.85 -25.08 -1.83
CA ASN A 52 9.72 -25.42 -2.95
C ASN A 52 11.16 -24.92 -2.78
N LEU A 53 11.46 -24.20 -1.69
CA LEU A 53 12.79 -23.64 -1.43
C LEU A 53 13.49 -24.42 -0.31
N PRO A 54 14.84 -24.51 -0.33
CA PRO A 54 15.61 -25.06 0.77
C PRO A 54 15.27 -24.34 2.09
N VAL A 55 15.16 -25.08 3.19
CA VAL A 55 14.91 -24.50 4.51
C VAL A 55 16.05 -23.55 4.86
N ALA A 56 15.74 -22.26 4.92
CA ALA A 56 16.69 -21.27 5.41
C ALA A 56 16.96 -21.51 6.90
N THR A 57 18.24 -21.55 7.28
CA THR A 57 18.66 -21.48 8.69
C THR A 57 18.05 -20.25 9.37
N HIS A 58 17.86 -20.29 10.70
CA HIS A 58 17.30 -19.17 11.47
C HIS A 58 18.04 -17.86 11.16
N ILE A 59 17.43 -17.05 10.30
CA ILE A 59 17.87 -15.71 9.96
C ILE A 59 17.11 -14.76 10.88
N GLU A 60 17.83 -14.04 11.73
CA GLU A 60 17.24 -12.96 12.52
C GLU A 60 17.02 -11.75 11.62
N VAL A 61 15.76 -11.42 11.34
CA VAL A 61 15.39 -10.24 10.58
C VAL A 61 14.95 -9.14 11.53
N ARG A 62 15.61 -7.98 11.46
CA ARG A 62 15.12 -6.78 12.13
C ARG A 62 14.02 -6.14 11.30
N THR A 63 12.78 -6.23 11.77
CA THR A 63 11.64 -5.56 11.15
C THR A 63 11.56 -4.11 11.62
N PRO A 64 11.39 -3.14 10.71
CA PRO A 64 11.14 -1.75 11.09
C PRO A 64 9.78 -1.60 11.79
N SER A 65 9.61 -0.50 12.53
CA SER A 65 8.36 -0.18 13.22
C SER A 65 7.22 0.17 12.26
N ILE A 66 6.01 -0.25 12.62
CA ILE A 66 4.78 0.14 11.92
C ILE A 66 4.18 1.33 12.66
N ASP A 67 4.51 2.54 12.19
CA ASP A 67 4.15 3.79 12.88
C ASP A 67 2.93 4.49 12.25
N GLY A 68 2.80 4.40 10.92
CA GLY A 68 1.71 5.00 10.16
C GLY A 68 1.91 4.86 8.66
N LEU A 69 0.94 5.33 7.87
CA LEU A 69 0.94 5.22 6.40
C LEU A 69 2.24 5.75 5.76
N THR A 70 2.85 6.79 6.32
CA THR A 70 4.13 7.34 5.87
C THR A 70 5.28 6.36 6.03
N SER A 71 5.44 5.74 7.20
CA SER A 71 6.50 4.75 7.42
C SER A 71 6.24 3.50 6.58
N ILE A 72 4.97 3.09 6.49
CA ILE A 72 4.56 1.90 5.77
C ILE A 72 4.84 2.02 4.27
N SER A 73 4.52 3.15 3.66
CA SER A 73 4.84 3.41 2.24
C SER A 73 6.34 3.36 1.98
N ARG A 74 7.16 3.96 2.87
CA ARG A 74 8.62 3.96 2.74
C ARG A 74 9.19 2.54 2.80
N ASP A 75 8.81 1.76 3.81
CA ASP A 75 9.35 0.42 4.04
C ASP A 75 8.90 -0.57 2.95
N LEU A 76 7.64 -0.52 2.51
CA LEU A 76 7.16 -1.30 1.36
C LEU A 76 7.87 -0.91 0.06
N GLY A 77 8.20 0.38 -0.11
CA GLY A 77 8.99 0.84 -1.26
C GLY A 77 10.39 0.23 -1.29
N LEU A 78 11.04 0.10 -0.13
CA LEU A 78 12.34 -0.57 0.00
C LEU A 78 12.23 -2.07 -0.30
N LEU A 79 11.21 -2.75 0.24
CA LEU A 79 10.95 -4.17 -0.04
C LEU A 79 10.66 -4.43 -1.52
N THR A 80 9.92 -3.54 -2.19
CA THR A 80 9.65 -3.62 -3.63
C THR A 80 10.94 -3.61 -4.44
N ILE A 81 11.90 -2.76 -4.08
CA ILE A 81 13.21 -2.68 -4.74
C ILE A 81 14.04 -3.93 -4.49
N GLU A 82 14.12 -4.38 -3.24
CA GLU A 82 14.84 -5.62 -2.91
C GLU A 82 14.28 -6.81 -3.71
N LEU A 83 12.96 -6.93 -3.81
CA LEU A 83 12.31 -7.98 -4.59
C LEU A 83 12.59 -7.85 -6.09
N GLN A 84 12.55 -6.64 -6.65
CA GLN A 84 12.83 -6.40 -8.07
C GLN A 84 14.27 -6.75 -8.45
N ASN A 85 15.23 -6.52 -7.57
CA ASN A 85 16.64 -6.82 -7.81
C ASN A 85 16.94 -8.33 -7.92
N LEU A 86 16.01 -9.20 -7.49
CA LEU A 86 16.20 -10.64 -7.51
C LEU A 86 15.85 -11.32 -8.85
N PHE A 87 15.44 -10.56 -9.88
CA PHE A 87 15.17 -10.96 -11.27
C PHE A 87 14.90 -12.47 -11.47
N THR A 88 13.79 -12.96 -10.91
CA THR A 88 13.36 -14.35 -11.04
C THR A 88 11.85 -14.43 -11.19
N GLU A 89 11.39 -15.20 -12.17
CA GLU A 89 9.96 -15.48 -12.41
C GLU A 89 9.29 -16.13 -11.19
N LEU A 90 10.08 -16.83 -10.38
CA LEU A 90 9.63 -17.48 -9.15
C LEU A 90 9.02 -16.48 -8.14
N LEU A 91 9.47 -15.22 -8.16
CA LEU A 91 9.02 -14.17 -7.25
C LEU A 91 8.00 -13.22 -7.89
N SER A 92 7.61 -13.43 -9.14
CA SER A 92 6.76 -12.51 -9.92
C SER A 92 5.45 -12.17 -9.19
N GLN A 93 4.77 -13.17 -8.63
CA GLN A 93 3.51 -12.96 -7.90
C GLN A 93 3.73 -12.13 -6.64
N ILE A 94 4.74 -12.45 -5.83
CA ILE A 94 5.04 -11.74 -4.57
C ILE A 94 5.52 -10.31 -4.88
N GLN A 95 6.30 -10.12 -5.93
CA GLN A 95 6.70 -8.80 -6.44
C GLN A 95 5.47 -7.95 -6.81
N ALA A 96 4.53 -8.54 -7.56
CA ALA A 96 3.30 -7.86 -7.97
C ALA A 96 2.45 -7.49 -6.76
N ASP A 97 2.28 -8.41 -5.80
CA ASP A 97 1.49 -8.17 -4.60
C ASP A 97 2.09 -7.04 -3.74
N VAL A 98 3.40 -7.09 -3.46
CA VAL A 98 4.09 -6.07 -2.65
C VAL A 98 4.10 -4.72 -3.35
N SER A 99 4.31 -4.69 -4.67
CA SER A 99 4.23 -3.45 -5.45
C SER A 99 2.80 -2.86 -5.46
N SER A 100 1.78 -3.72 -5.54
CA SER A 100 0.37 -3.29 -5.47
C SER A 100 0.01 -2.77 -4.09
N LEU A 101 0.49 -3.44 -3.04
CA LEU A 101 0.32 -3.01 -1.66
C LEU A 101 0.99 -1.64 -1.44
N GLU A 102 2.24 -1.46 -1.87
CA GLU A 102 2.95 -0.18 -1.77
C GLU A 102 2.21 0.94 -2.50
N GLY A 103 1.78 0.68 -3.74
CA GLY A 103 1.04 1.65 -4.54
C GLY A 103 -0.27 2.06 -3.87
N LEU A 104 -1.01 1.10 -3.30
CA LEU A 104 -2.27 1.36 -2.61
C LEU A 104 -2.05 2.12 -1.29
N VAL A 105 -1.04 1.75 -0.49
CA VAL A 105 -0.68 2.50 0.73
C VAL A 105 -0.30 3.93 0.37
N ARG A 106 0.52 4.11 -0.67
CA ARG A 106 0.96 5.43 -1.11
C ARG A 106 -0.21 6.28 -1.57
N TYR A 107 -1.09 5.74 -2.43
CA TYR A 107 -2.31 6.41 -2.85
C TYR A 107 -3.17 6.80 -1.64
N PHE A 108 -3.38 5.85 -0.72
CA PHE A 108 -4.23 6.08 0.44
C PHE A 108 -3.64 7.13 1.39
N ALA A 109 -2.32 7.11 1.61
CA ALA A 109 -1.60 8.13 2.34
C ALA A 109 -1.78 9.53 1.72
N GLN A 110 -1.80 9.64 0.38
CA GLN A 110 -2.08 10.91 -0.31
C GLN A 110 -3.52 11.36 -0.07
N THR A 111 -4.48 10.44 -0.16
CA THR A 111 -5.90 10.72 0.13
C THR A 111 -6.10 11.18 1.56
N MET A 112 -5.34 10.63 2.51
CA MET A 112 -5.38 10.98 3.94
C MET A 112 -4.56 12.24 4.28
N GLY A 113 -3.85 12.83 3.32
CA GLY A 113 -3.00 14.02 3.55
C GLY A 113 -1.71 13.74 4.33
N CYS A 114 -1.25 12.50 4.37
CA CYS A 114 0.01 12.14 5.04
C CYS A 114 1.23 12.65 4.26
N PRO A 115 2.34 13.00 4.95
CA PRO A 115 3.58 13.32 4.27
C PRO A 115 4.15 12.07 3.61
N ILE A 116 4.44 12.13 2.31
CA ILE A 116 5.01 11.00 1.58
C ILE A 116 6.33 11.39 0.94
N GLN A 117 7.36 10.58 1.19
CA GLN A 117 8.66 10.74 0.56
C GLN A 117 8.62 10.28 -0.90
N ALA A 118 9.59 10.72 -1.71
CA ALA A 118 9.76 10.16 -3.05
C ALA A 118 10.00 8.64 -2.97
N ARG A 119 9.55 7.89 -3.98
CA ARG A 119 9.80 6.45 -4.04
C ARG A 119 11.31 6.21 -3.97
N PRO A 120 11.79 5.29 -3.12
CA PRO A 120 13.22 5.03 -3.06
C PRO A 120 13.71 4.56 -4.45
N ARG A 121 14.94 4.91 -4.82
CA ARG A 121 15.54 4.45 -6.07
C ARG A 121 16.46 3.27 -5.77
N GLY A 122 16.24 2.16 -6.45
CA GLY A 122 17.11 0.99 -6.34
C GLY A 122 18.40 1.16 -7.13
N THR A 123 19.49 0.64 -6.57
CA THR A 123 20.71 0.36 -7.33
C THR A 123 20.72 -1.13 -7.69
N ALA A 124 20.94 -1.44 -8.97
CA ALA A 124 21.13 -2.82 -9.40
C ALA A 124 22.37 -3.38 -8.70
N THR A 125 22.18 -4.38 -7.85
CA THR A 125 23.26 -5.01 -7.10
C THR A 125 23.41 -6.43 -7.61
N VAL A 126 24.60 -6.82 -8.05
CA VAL A 126 24.87 -8.20 -8.46
C VAL A 126 24.97 -9.06 -7.21
N HIS A 127 24.07 -10.03 -7.08
CA HIS A 127 24.04 -10.94 -5.95
C HIS A 127 24.92 -12.17 -6.23
N LEU A 128 25.99 -12.33 -5.46
CA LEU A 128 26.92 -13.48 -5.57
C LEU A 128 26.26 -14.81 -5.13
N PHE A 129 25.22 -14.74 -4.30
CA PHE A 129 24.51 -15.89 -3.73
C PHE A 129 22.98 -15.70 -3.83
N PRO A 130 22.37 -15.96 -5.00
CA PRO A 130 20.97 -15.62 -5.26
C PRO A 130 19.99 -16.37 -4.35
N ASP A 131 20.18 -17.66 -4.10
CA ASP A 131 19.24 -18.47 -3.29
C ASP A 131 19.17 -18.01 -1.82
N SER A 132 20.33 -17.64 -1.25
CA SER A 132 20.41 -17.07 0.09
C SER A 132 19.71 -15.71 0.14
N GLN A 133 19.86 -14.90 -0.90
CA GLN A 133 19.24 -13.59 -0.98
C GLN A 133 17.72 -13.69 -1.15
N ILE A 134 17.24 -14.62 -1.98
CA ILE A 134 15.80 -14.90 -2.14
C ILE A 134 15.19 -15.28 -0.79
N SER A 135 15.80 -16.23 -0.08
CA SER A 135 15.32 -16.68 1.22
C SER A 135 15.28 -15.54 2.25
N MET A 136 16.33 -14.72 2.28
CA MET A 136 16.45 -13.54 3.14
C MET A 136 15.37 -12.50 2.83
N THR A 137 15.20 -12.12 1.56
CA THR A 137 14.21 -11.11 1.15
C THR A 137 12.79 -11.61 1.40
N LEU A 138 12.47 -12.88 1.13
CA LEU A 138 11.18 -13.47 1.48
C LEU A 138 10.90 -13.42 2.99
N MET A 139 11.93 -13.66 3.82
CA MET A 139 11.79 -13.54 5.28
C MET A 139 11.50 -12.09 5.70
N LYS A 140 12.18 -11.11 5.11
CA LYS A 140 11.90 -9.69 5.37
C LYS A 140 10.46 -9.32 5.02
N VAL A 141 9.99 -9.71 3.85
CA VAL A 141 8.61 -9.45 3.42
C VAL A 141 7.62 -10.11 4.38
N GLN A 142 7.83 -11.38 4.70
CA GLN A 142 6.96 -12.09 5.64
C GLN A 142 6.90 -11.40 7.01
N CYS A 143 8.04 -11.19 7.66
CA CYS A 143 8.07 -10.59 9.00
C CYS A 143 7.46 -9.19 9.01
N TYR A 144 7.67 -8.41 7.95
CA TYR A 144 7.08 -7.09 7.82
C TYR A 144 5.56 -7.16 7.68
N LEU A 145 5.03 -8.04 6.82
CA LEU A 145 3.58 -8.20 6.63
C LEU A 145 2.89 -8.77 7.88
N ASP A 146 3.51 -9.73 8.56
CA ASP A 146 3.02 -10.23 9.86
C ASP A 146 2.92 -9.08 10.88
N THR A 147 3.97 -8.25 10.97
CA THR A 147 4.00 -7.10 11.87
C THR A 147 2.96 -6.04 11.48
N LEU A 148 2.78 -5.78 10.19
CA LEU A 148 1.76 -4.88 9.67
C LEU A 148 0.34 -5.33 10.05
N LEU A 149 0.05 -6.63 9.92
CA LEU A 149 -1.26 -7.20 10.27
C LEU A 149 -1.56 -7.12 11.77
N LEU A 150 -0.54 -7.23 12.62
CA LEU A 150 -0.67 -7.00 14.06
C LEU A 150 -0.97 -5.53 14.40
N HIS A 151 -0.48 -4.58 13.60
CA HIS A 151 -0.62 -3.13 13.79
C HIS A 151 -1.56 -2.50 12.75
N LYS A 152 -2.63 -3.20 12.37
CA LYS A 152 -3.58 -2.75 11.33
C LYS A 152 -4.24 -1.40 11.62
N ASP A 153 -4.33 -1.01 12.89
CA ASP A 153 -4.81 0.31 13.31
C ASP A 153 -3.96 1.46 12.73
N LYS A 154 -2.67 1.19 12.48
CA LYS A 154 -1.72 2.15 11.90
C LYS A 154 -1.96 2.48 10.44
N LEU A 155 -2.79 1.70 9.75
CA LEU A 155 -3.27 2.02 8.41
C LEU A 155 -4.23 3.23 8.37
N LYS A 156 -4.62 3.77 9.53
CA LYS A 156 -5.55 4.90 9.64
C LYS A 156 -4.87 6.19 10.09
N VAL A 157 -3.56 6.18 10.30
CA VAL A 157 -2.78 7.33 10.78
C VAL A 157 -1.59 7.61 9.87
N CYS A 158 -1.07 8.81 9.95
CA CYS A 158 0.26 9.16 9.52
C CYS A 158 1.21 9.00 10.72
#